data_AF-A0A958D4Q4-F1
#
_entry.id   AF-A0A958D4Q4-F1
#
_cell.length_a   1.000
_cell.length_b   1.000
_cell.length_c   1.000
_cell.angle_alpha   90.00
_cell.angle_beta   90.00
_cell.angle_gamma   90.00
#
_symmetry.space_group_name_H-M   'P 1'
#
loop_
_entity.id
_entity.type
_entity.pdbx_description
1 polymer ?
#
loop_
_entity_poly.entity_id
_entity_poly.type
_entity_poly.pdbx_seq_one_letter_code
_entity_poly.pdbx_strand_id
1 'polypeptide(L)'
;NGGKEVRGALVVVWLVGCALLALSFDQFWQPRMGPLDWENYGLAWQVSPESIAAFYAATELLPADGALATSEAYASHLANRRELFLLHDPRIVRVADRVDWVLVDLNDHRYGVQPRQYYGLLRWIADVRGLEVCYFEEDVVLLGPGCGDSAAAAAYDGRLTTLQQEVAGDEVDPALLKFLGPEYLP
;
A
#
# COMPACT_ATOMS: atom_id res chain seq x y z
N ASN A 1 -45.22 -39.65 -22.82
CA ASN A 1 -44.02 -38.90 -23.24
C ASN A 1 -43.94 -37.44 -22.76
N GLY A 2 -44.98 -36.80 -22.21
CA GLY A 2 -44.92 -35.38 -21.81
C GLY A 2 -44.28 -35.04 -20.45
N GLY A 3 -43.88 -36.01 -19.62
CA GLY A 3 -43.34 -35.74 -18.27
C GLY A 3 -41.84 -35.41 -18.20
N LYS A 4 -41.06 -35.79 -19.22
CA LYS A 4 -39.62 -35.50 -19.30
C LYS A 4 -39.35 -34.09 -19.84
N GLU A 5 -40.18 -33.61 -20.76
CA GLU A 5 -40.06 -32.27 -21.35
C GLU A 5 -40.35 -31.16 -20.33
N VAL A 6 -41.37 -31.36 -19.48
CA VAL A 6 -41.70 -30.40 -18.40
C VAL A 6 -40.59 -30.33 -17.35
N ARG A 7 -39.95 -31.45 -17.02
CA ARG A 7 -38.80 -31.48 -16.10
C ARG A 7 -37.56 -30.79 -16.69
N GLY A 8 -37.30 -30.99 -17.98
CA GLY A 8 -36.21 -30.30 -18.69
C GLY A 8 -36.43 -28.78 -18.74
N ALA A 9 -37.64 -28.35 -19.07
CA ALA A 9 -38.00 -26.93 -19.08
C ALA A 9 -37.85 -26.28 -17.69
N LEU A 10 -38.26 -26.98 -16.62
CA LEU A 10 -38.13 -26.48 -15.25
C LEU A 10 -36.66 -26.31 -14.82
N VAL A 11 -35.79 -27.26 -15.21
CA VAL A 11 -34.35 -27.18 -14.92
C VAL A 11 -33.71 -26.01 -15.67
N VAL A 12 -34.07 -25.79 -16.93
CA VAL A 12 -33.56 -24.66 -17.73
C VAL A 12 -34.01 -23.34 -17.12
N VAL A 13 -35.28 -23.20 -16.72
CA VAL A 13 -35.78 -21.99 -16.05
C VAL A 13 -35.06 -21.74 -14.73
N TRP A 14 -34.78 -22.80 -13.96
CA TRP A 14 -34.04 -22.69 -12.72
C TRP A 14 -32.58 -22.27 -12.95
N LEU A 15 -31.89 -22.86 -13.93
CA LEU A 15 -30.52 -22.49 -14.29
C LEU A 15 -30.42 -21.06 -14.82
N VAL A 16 -31.37 -20.63 -15.66
CA VAL A 16 -31.47 -19.25 -16.14
C VAL A 16 -31.74 -18.30 -14.97
N GLY A 17 -32.64 -18.67 -14.04
CA GLY A 17 -32.89 -17.92 -12.82
C GLY A 17 -31.64 -17.77 -11.96
N CYS A 18 -30.88 -18.84 -11.74
CA CYS A 18 -29.62 -18.81 -11.02
C CYS A 18 -28.54 -17.99 -11.73
N ALA A 19 -28.45 -18.06 -13.06
CA ALA A 19 -27.50 -17.27 -13.84
C ALA A 19 -27.85 -15.77 -13.79
N LEU A 20 -29.13 -15.41 -13.89
CA LEU A 20 -29.58 -14.02 -13.76
C LEU A 20 -29.43 -13.50 -12.32
N LEU A 21 -29.66 -14.34 -11.30
CA LEU A 21 -29.31 -14.00 -9.92
C LEU A 21 -27.80 -13.75 -9.79
N ALA A 22 -26.96 -14.67 -10.29
CA ALA A 22 -25.51 -14.52 -10.23
C ALA A 22 -25.05 -13.23 -10.91
N LEU A 23 -25.58 -12.90 -12.10
CA LEU A 23 -25.28 -11.65 -12.80
C LEU A 23 -25.75 -10.39 -12.06
N SER A 24 -26.88 -10.46 -11.36
CA SER A 24 -27.37 -9.34 -10.55
C SER A 24 -26.60 -9.16 -9.24
N PHE A 25 -26.03 -10.24 -8.68
CA PHE A 25 -25.11 -10.16 -7.54
C PHE A 25 -23.68 -9.80 -7.95
N ASP A 26 -23.23 -10.14 -9.17
CA ASP A 26 -21.93 -9.75 -9.71
C ASP A 26 -21.80 -8.21 -9.77
N GLN A 27 -22.89 -7.52 -10.16
CA GLN A 27 -22.97 -6.06 -10.10
C GLN A 27 -23.20 -5.47 -8.70
N PHE A 28 -23.61 -6.29 -7.73
CA PHE A 28 -23.90 -5.82 -6.36
C PHE A 28 -22.66 -5.87 -5.46
N TRP A 29 -21.71 -6.76 -5.77
CA TRP A 29 -20.40 -6.86 -5.11
C TRP A 29 -19.30 -6.07 -5.83
N GLN A 30 -19.52 -5.68 -7.09
CA GLN A 30 -18.81 -4.55 -7.64
C GLN A 30 -19.38 -3.32 -6.92
N PRO A 31 -18.59 -2.58 -6.11
CA PRO A 31 -19.04 -1.27 -5.67
C PRO A 31 -19.37 -0.42 -6.92
N ARG A 32 -20.04 0.73 -6.79
CA ARG A 32 -20.16 1.71 -7.89
C ARG A 32 -18.78 2.26 -8.24
N MET A 33 -17.97 1.41 -8.85
CA MET A 33 -16.57 1.55 -9.16
C MET A 33 -16.54 1.86 -10.64
N GLY A 34 -16.10 3.07 -10.98
CA GLY A 34 -15.94 3.44 -12.38
C GLY A 34 -14.91 2.53 -13.06
N PRO A 35 -14.73 2.68 -14.39
CA PRO A 35 -13.63 2.06 -15.10
C PRO A 35 -12.22 2.35 -14.51
N LEU A 36 -12.10 3.31 -13.59
CA LEU A 36 -10.87 3.66 -12.90
C LEU A 36 -10.56 2.76 -11.70
N ASP A 37 -11.56 2.12 -11.12
CA ASP A 37 -11.38 1.40 -9.85
C ASP A 37 -11.05 -0.08 -10.05
N TRP A 38 -11.49 -0.72 -11.14
CA TRP A 38 -11.04 -2.08 -11.45
C TRP A 38 -9.55 -2.13 -11.86
N GLU A 39 -9.02 -1.04 -12.42
CA GLU A 39 -7.57 -0.90 -12.67
C GLU A 39 -6.77 -0.88 -11.36
N ASN A 40 -7.39 -0.48 -10.23
CA ASN A 40 -6.77 -0.54 -8.91
C ASN A 40 -6.77 -1.95 -8.31
N TYR A 41 -7.78 -2.80 -8.60
CA TYR A 41 -7.87 -4.16 -8.05
C TYR A 41 -7.31 -5.24 -8.98
N GLY A 42 -7.16 -4.95 -10.28
CA GLY A 42 -6.69 -5.88 -11.27
C GLY A 42 -5.21 -5.73 -11.54
N LEU A 43 -4.35 -6.44 -10.78
CA LEU A 43 -3.03 -6.93 -11.23
C LEU A 43 -2.22 -5.94 -12.11
N ALA A 44 -2.26 -4.63 -11.85
CA ALA A 44 -1.31 -3.67 -12.39
C ALA A 44 -0.14 -3.61 -11.41
N TRP A 45 0.68 -4.66 -11.48
CA TRP A 45 1.94 -4.90 -10.75
C TRP A 45 3.01 -3.90 -11.19
N GLN A 46 2.77 -2.60 -11.04
CA GLN A 46 3.67 -1.62 -11.61
C GLN A 46 3.94 -0.52 -10.60
N VAL A 47 5.16 -0.60 -10.06
CA VAL A 47 6.02 0.58 -9.90
C VAL A 47 5.69 1.54 -11.05
N SER A 48 5.28 2.76 -10.73
CA SER A 48 4.86 3.70 -11.77
C SER A 48 5.99 3.89 -12.79
N PRO A 49 5.71 4.04 -14.10
CA PRO A 49 6.77 4.29 -15.08
C PRO A 49 7.65 5.49 -14.73
N GLU A 50 7.07 6.45 -14.00
CA GLU A 50 7.73 7.66 -13.51
C GLU A 50 8.64 7.43 -12.30
N SER A 51 8.51 6.33 -11.56
CA SER A 51 9.36 6.00 -10.39
C SER A 51 10.21 4.76 -10.60
N ILE A 52 10.11 4.09 -11.75
CA ILE A 52 10.75 2.78 -11.96
C ILE A 52 12.27 2.84 -11.92
N ALA A 53 12.87 3.91 -12.43
CA ALA A 53 14.31 4.11 -12.37
C ALA A 53 14.76 4.34 -10.92
N ALA A 54 14.06 5.21 -10.20
CA ALA A 54 14.32 5.50 -8.81
C ALA A 54 14.14 4.27 -7.90
N PHE A 55 13.12 3.45 -8.15
CA PHE A 55 12.92 2.16 -7.48
C PHE A 55 14.13 1.24 -7.67
N TYR A 56 14.57 1.00 -8.90
CA TYR A 56 15.70 0.11 -9.14
C TYR A 56 16.99 0.65 -8.51
N ALA A 57 17.26 1.95 -8.62
CA ALA A 57 18.41 2.59 -7.97
C ALA A 57 18.38 2.41 -6.43
N ALA A 58 17.23 2.59 -5.80
CA ALA A 58 17.06 2.33 -4.38
C ALA A 58 17.28 0.86 -4.02
N THR A 59 16.79 -0.09 -4.83
CA THR A 59 16.97 -1.52 -4.55
C THR A 59 18.42 -1.99 -4.65
N GLU A 60 19.28 -1.32 -5.42
CA GLU A 60 20.72 -1.63 -5.48
C GLU A 60 21.43 -1.34 -4.16
N LEU A 61 20.88 -0.43 -3.34
CA LEU A 61 21.41 -0.06 -2.03
C LEU A 61 20.89 -0.95 -0.89
N LEU A 62 19.85 -1.75 -1.14
CA LEU A 62 19.26 -2.63 -0.12
C LEU A 62 20.16 -3.85 0.15
N PRO A 63 20.48 -4.14 1.43
CA PRO A 63 21.18 -5.39 1.77
C PRO A 63 20.27 -6.60 1.55
N ALA A 64 20.87 -7.78 1.39
CA ALA A 64 20.13 -9.03 1.17
C ALA A 64 19.32 -9.49 2.40
N ASP A 65 19.73 -9.09 3.60
CA ASP A 65 19.14 -9.41 4.89
C ASP A 65 18.51 -8.16 5.55
N GLY A 66 17.76 -8.38 6.64
CA GLY A 66 17.04 -7.34 7.37
C GLY A 66 15.56 -7.24 7.00
N ALA A 67 14.76 -6.90 8.01
CA ALA A 67 13.32 -6.70 7.90
C ALA A 67 13.02 -5.44 7.08
N LEU A 68 12.29 -5.60 5.97
CA LEU A 68 11.94 -4.51 5.06
C LEU A 68 10.44 -4.21 5.14
N ALA A 69 10.10 -2.96 5.44
CA ALA A 69 8.77 -2.43 5.20
C ALA A 69 8.71 -1.80 3.80
N THR A 70 7.66 -2.08 3.03
CA THR A 70 7.52 -1.57 1.67
C THR A 70 6.06 -1.30 1.29
N SER A 71 5.85 -0.64 0.16
CA SER A 71 4.52 -0.41 -0.39
C SER A 71 4.04 -1.65 -1.17
N GLU A 72 2.73 -1.74 -1.41
CA GLU A 72 2.16 -2.91 -2.09
C GLU A 72 2.66 -3.02 -3.54
N ALA A 73 2.84 -1.87 -4.23
CA ALA A 73 3.39 -1.87 -5.58
C ALA A 73 4.79 -2.49 -5.65
N TYR A 74 5.61 -2.33 -4.60
CA TYR A 74 6.99 -2.77 -4.57
C TYR A 74 7.15 -4.21 -4.05
N ALA A 75 6.23 -4.66 -3.20
CA ALA A 75 6.33 -5.95 -2.51
C ALA A 75 6.53 -7.15 -3.45
N SER A 76 5.85 -7.13 -4.60
CA SER A 76 5.99 -8.17 -5.63
C SER A 76 7.41 -8.31 -6.18
N HIS A 77 8.09 -7.19 -6.39
CA HIS A 77 9.47 -7.13 -6.88
C HIS A 77 10.49 -7.53 -5.81
N LEU A 78 10.08 -7.53 -4.54
CA LEU A 78 10.89 -7.80 -3.36
C LEU A 78 10.53 -9.15 -2.69
N ALA A 79 9.71 -9.97 -3.36
CA ALA A 79 9.14 -11.22 -2.81
C ALA A 79 10.18 -12.26 -2.38
N ASN A 80 11.44 -12.14 -2.84
CA ASN A 80 12.54 -13.01 -2.42
C ASN A 80 13.07 -12.69 -1.00
N ARG A 81 12.64 -11.58 -0.38
CA ARG A 81 13.02 -11.23 1.00
C ARG A 81 12.25 -12.08 2.00
N ARG A 82 12.97 -12.58 3.02
CA ARG A 82 12.38 -13.41 4.08
C ARG A 82 11.48 -12.64 5.04
N GLU A 83 11.86 -11.41 5.36
CA GLU A 83 11.13 -10.53 6.28
C GLU A 83 10.66 -9.30 5.52
N LEU A 84 9.54 -9.46 4.82
CA LEU A 84 8.89 -8.41 4.04
C LEU A 84 7.56 -8.06 4.70
N PHE A 85 7.37 -6.78 4.99
CA PHE A 85 6.18 -6.25 5.62
C PHE A 85 5.57 -5.15 4.75
N LEU A 86 4.25 -5.14 4.65
CA LEU A 86 3.54 -4.09 3.92
C LEU A 86 3.24 -2.93 4.87
N LEU A 87 3.68 -1.73 4.50
CA LEU A 87 3.45 -0.52 5.28
C LEU A 87 1.95 -0.15 5.33
N HIS A 88 1.19 -0.55 4.31
CA HIS A 88 -0.26 -0.35 4.20
C HIS A 88 -1.09 -1.35 5.02
N ASP A 89 -0.47 -2.42 5.51
CA ASP A 89 -1.17 -3.43 6.27
C ASP A 89 -1.43 -2.94 7.70
N PRO A 90 -2.68 -2.94 8.21
CA PRO A 90 -2.96 -2.54 9.59
C PRO A 90 -2.16 -3.30 10.65
N ARG A 91 -1.60 -4.47 10.32
CA ARG A 91 -0.74 -5.27 11.20
C ARG A 91 0.67 -4.70 11.32
N ILE A 92 1.07 -3.74 10.48
CA ILE A 92 2.39 -3.11 10.51
C ILE A 92 2.70 -2.51 11.88
N VAL A 93 1.72 -1.95 12.59
CA VAL A 93 1.92 -1.40 13.94
C VAL A 93 2.43 -2.43 14.97
N ARG A 94 2.34 -3.73 14.67
CA ARG A 94 2.86 -4.82 15.53
C ARG A 94 4.31 -5.19 15.26
N VAL A 95 4.84 -4.77 14.12
CA VAL A 95 6.17 -5.15 13.61
C VAL A 95 7.01 -3.95 13.18
N ALA A 96 6.44 -2.75 13.16
CA ALA A 96 7.07 -1.49 12.79
C ALA A 96 8.31 -1.21 13.67
N ASP A 97 8.26 -1.61 14.94
CA ASP A 97 9.37 -1.54 15.89
C ASP A 97 10.50 -2.55 15.59
N ARG A 98 10.34 -3.43 14.61
CA ARG A 98 11.31 -4.45 14.16
C ARG A 98 11.85 -4.23 12.76
N VAL A 99 11.34 -3.22 12.05
CA VAL A 99 11.75 -2.89 10.68
C VAL A 99 13.18 -2.33 10.70
N ASP A 100 14.04 -2.88 9.86
CA ASP A 100 15.43 -2.43 9.68
C ASP A 100 15.56 -1.49 8.48
N TRP A 101 14.68 -1.62 7.48
CA TRP A 101 14.70 -0.84 6.25
C TRP A 101 13.28 -0.45 5.83
N VAL A 102 13.14 0.71 5.19
CA VAL A 102 11.89 1.12 4.56
C VAL A 102 12.16 1.49 3.10
N LEU A 103 11.48 0.87 2.15
CA LEU A 103 11.52 1.27 0.74
C LEU A 103 10.11 1.49 0.23
N VAL A 104 9.73 2.73 -0.07
CA VAL A 104 8.37 3.06 -0.49
C VAL A 104 8.36 4.17 -1.53
N ASP A 105 7.29 4.23 -2.30
CA ASP A 105 6.84 5.44 -3.00
C ASP A 105 5.90 6.22 -2.05
N LEU A 106 6.17 7.51 -1.84
CA LEU A 106 5.33 8.35 -0.98
C LEU A 106 3.91 8.53 -1.52
N ASN A 107 3.72 8.39 -2.83
CA ASN A 107 2.41 8.49 -3.48
C ASN A 107 1.65 7.16 -3.52
N ASP A 108 2.27 6.04 -3.12
CA ASP A 108 1.63 4.71 -3.15
C ASP A 108 0.81 4.40 -1.90
N HIS A 109 0.12 5.39 -1.32
CA HIS A 109 -0.82 5.21 -0.21
C HIS A 109 -2.20 4.66 -0.67
N ARG A 110 -2.22 3.90 -1.77
CA ARG A 110 -3.45 3.33 -2.36
C ARG A 110 -4.07 2.28 -1.43
N TYR A 111 -5.24 1.76 -1.79
CA TYR A 111 -5.95 0.68 -1.07
C TYR A 111 -6.61 1.05 0.27
N GLY A 112 -7.04 2.30 0.41
CA GLY A 112 -7.84 2.75 1.56
C GLY A 112 -7.02 3.05 2.81
N VAL A 113 -5.69 3.14 2.68
CA VAL A 113 -4.84 3.70 3.71
C VAL A 113 -5.00 5.21 3.72
N GLN A 114 -5.29 5.77 4.90
CA GLN A 114 -5.37 7.20 5.04
C GLN A 114 -3.96 7.82 4.92
N PRO A 115 -3.74 8.81 4.04
CA PRO A 115 -2.40 9.38 3.80
C PRO A 115 -1.76 9.96 5.08
N ARG A 116 -2.57 10.62 5.92
CA ARG A 116 -2.10 11.17 7.21
C ARG A 116 -1.49 10.08 8.11
N GLN A 117 -2.12 8.91 8.16
CA GLN A 117 -1.63 7.75 8.91
C GLN A 117 -0.34 7.19 8.30
N TYR A 118 -0.32 7.10 6.98
CA TYR A 118 0.82 6.59 6.22
C TYR A 118 2.09 7.42 6.47
N TYR A 119 2.02 8.75 6.30
CA TYR A 119 3.17 9.64 6.52
C TYR A 119 3.58 9.69 7.99
N GLY A 120 2.61 9.64 8.91
CA GLY A 120 2.91 9.59 10.34
C GLY A 120 3.63 8.31 10.76
N LEU A 121 3.19 7.16 10.23
CA LEU A 121 3.84 5.87 10.47
C LEU A 121 5.26 5.84 9.89
N LEU A 122 5.48 6.35 8.68
CA LEU A 122 6.81 6.47 8.07
C LEU A 122 7.79 7.21 8.99
N ARG A 123 7.38 8.40 9.46
CA ARG A 123 8.18 9.22 10.34
C ARG A 123 8.42 8.55 11.70
N TRP A 124 7.40 7.92 12.26
CA TRP A 124 7.52 7.17 13.52
C TRP A 124 8.51 6.03 13.41
N ILE A 125 8.46 5.24 12.33
CA ILE A 125 9.43 4.14 12.10
C ILE A 125 10.84 4.71 12.03
N ALA A 126 11.05 5.76 11.24
CA ALA A 126 12.36 6.39 11.08
C ALA A 126 12.94 6.84 12.44
N ASP A 127 12.16 7.57 13.24
CA ASP A 127 12.60 8.10 14.53
C ASP A 127 12.87 6.98 15.55
N VAL A 128 11.94 6.02 15.69
CA VAL A 128 12.03 4.94 16.69
C VAL A 128 13.18 3.99 16.38
N ARG A 129 13.45 3.76 15.10
CA ARG A 129 14.49 2.83 14.64
C ARG A 129 15.81 3.53 14.33
N GLY A 130 15.87 4.86 14.36
CA GLY A 130 17.03 5.64 13.94
C GLY A 130 17.40 5.40 12.49
N LEU A 131 16.39 5.27 11.61
CA LEU A 131 16.63 5.13 10.17
C LEU A 131 16.89 6.50 9.56
N GLU A 132 17.88 6.54 8.69
CA GLU A 132 18.29 7.75 7.98
C GLU A 132 18.03 7.56 6.49
N VAL A 133 17.98 8.66 5.74
CA VAL A 133 17.71 8.63 4.30
C VAL A 133 18.94 8.13 3.54
N CYS A 134 18.81 6.98 2.90
CA CYS A 134 19.83 6.38 2.04
C CYS A 134 19.68 6.83 0.57
N TYR A 135 18.44 7.08 0.15
CA TYR A 135 18.09 7.47 -1.20
C TYR A 135 16.75 8.20 -1.21
N PHE A 136 16.65 9.26 -2.01
CA PHE A 136 15.40 9.96 -2.26
C PHE A 136 15.37 10.60 -3.66
N GLU A 137 14.47 10.13 -4.51
CA GLU A 137 14.26 10.65 -5.87
C GLU A 137 12.86 10.25 -6.35
N GLU A 138 12.16 11.11 -7.10
CA GLU A 138 10.83 10.81 -7.69
C GLU A 138 9.81 10.27 -6.68
N ASP A 139 9.82 10.80 -5.45
CA ASP A 139 9.00 10.34 -4.31
C ASP A 139 9.28 8.90 -3.84
N VAL A 140 10.30 8.24 -4.39
CA VAL A 140 10.84 6.98 -3.89
C VAL A 140 11.83 7.28 -2.77
N VAL A 141 11.62 6.69 -1.60
CA VAL A 141 12.51 6.81 -0.46
C VAL A 141 13.01 5.45 0.01
N LEU A 142 14.32 5.38 0.26
CA LEU A 142 14.95 4.31 1.03
C LEU A 142 15.44 4.86 2.36
N LEU A 143 14.91 4.32 3.46
CA LEU A 143 15.39 4.57 4.82
C LEU A 143 16.13 3.33 5.34
N GLY A 144 17.24 3.55 6.03
CA GLY A 144 18.06 2.48 6.58
C GLY A 144 19.10 2.97 7.60
N PRO A 145 19.77 2.04 8.29
CA PRO A 145 20.76 2.37 9.30
C PRO A 145 22.08 2.87 8.69
N GLY A 146 22.63 3.93 9.28
CA GLY A 146 23.97 4.45 8.94
C GLY A 146 24.04 5.12 7.57
N CYS A 147 22.92 5.67 7.11
CA CYS A 147 22.80 6.37 5.85
C CYS A 147 22.95 7.88 6.07
N GLY A 148 23.94 8.51 5.43
CA GLY A 148 24.34 9.88 5.77
C GLY A 148 24.11 10.92 4.69
N ASP A 149 23.22 10.69 3.71
CA ASP A 149 23.02 11.65 2.62
C ASP A 149 22.19 12.86 3.09
N SER A 150 22.90 13.89 3.54
CA SER A 150 22.28 15.14 4.01
C SER A 150 21.43 15.87 2.96
N ALA A 151 21.73 15.72 1.67
CA ALA A 151 20.97 16.37 0.61
C ALA A 151 19.67 15.62 0.35
N ALA A 152 19.73 14.29 0.26
CA ALA A 152 18.55 13.44 0.15
C ALA A 152 17.65 13.57 1.38
N ALA A 153 18.23 13.63 2.58
CA ALA A 153 17.49 13.83 3.83
C ALA A 153 16.71 15.16 3.84
N ALA A 154 17.37 16.28 3.49
CA ALA A 154 16.69 17.58 3.45
C ALA A 154 15.58 17.64 2.39
N ALA A 155 15.78 16.99 1.23
CA ALA A 155 14.76 16.91 0.18
C ALA A 155 13.57 16.04 0.60
N TYR A 156 13.84 14.89 1.22
CA TYR A 156 12.83 13.99 1.77
C TYR A 156 12.00 14.67 2.86
N ASP A 157 12.64 15.29 3.85
CA ASP A 157 11.95 15.96 4.95
C ASP A 157 11.05 17.10 4.46
N GLY A 158 11.54 17.88 3.49
CA GLY A 158 10.77 18.92 2.84
C GLY A 158 9.52 18.37 2.14
N ARG A 159 9.69 17.29 1.36
CA ARG A 159 8.59 16.65 0.65
C ARG A 159 7.56 16.04 1.60
N LEU A 160 8.01 15.28 2.60
CA LEU A 160 7.14 14.65 3.59
C LEU A 160 6.34 15.71 4.37
N THR A 161 6.98 16.83 4.72
CA THR A 161 6.30 17.96 5.37
C THR A 161 5.19 18.55 4.50
N THR A 162 5.45 18.76 3.20
CA THR A 162 4.42 19.22 2.26
C THR A 162 3.25 18.24 2.20
N LEU A 163 3.53 16.96 2.04
CA LEU A 163 2.51 15.91 1.96
C LEU A 163 1.67 15.82 3.25
N GLN A 164 2.29 15.97 4.42
CA GLN A 164 1.56 16.01 5.70
C GLN A 164 0.64 17.24 5.80
N GLN A 165 1.07 18.40 5.33
CA GLN A 165 0.26 19.62 5.34
C GLN A 165 -0.98 19.50 4.43
N GLU A 166 -0.84 18.82 3.28
CA GLU A 166 -1.95 18.60 2.33
C GLU A 166 -3.09 17.77 2.94
N VAL A 167 -2.78 16.94 3.94
CA VAL A 167 -3.72 15.96 4.53
C VAL A 167 -4.01 16.21 6.02
N ALA A 168 -3.54 17.32 6.58
CA ALA A 168 -3.67 17.65 8.01
C ALA A 168 -5.13 17.77 8.50
N GLY A 169 -6.07 18.00 7.58
CA GLY A 169 -7.51 18.06 7.86
C GLY A 169 -8.20 16.70 8.03
N ASP A 170 -7.53 15.61 7.70
CA ASP A 170 -8.14 14.28 7.66
C ASP A 170 -8.30 13.66 9.06
N GLU A 171 -9.42 12.97 9.30
CA GLU A 171 -9.74 12.36 10.60
C GLU A 171 -8.87 11.13 10.90
N VAL A 172 -8.09 11.16 11.97
CA VAL A 172 -7.18 10.07 12.34
C VAL A 172 -7.85 9.02 13.22
N ASP A 173 -7.56 7.74 12.99
CA ASP A 173 -7.95 6.65 13.90
C ASP A 173 -7.40 6.92 15.32
N PRO A 174 -8.26 7.05 16.36
CA PRO A 174 -7.83 7.28 17.73
C PRO A 174 -6.86 6.22 18.28
N ALA A 175 -6.96 4.97 17.82
CA ALA A 175 -6.04 3.91 18.23
C ALA A 175 -4.62 4.16 17.68
N LEU A 176 -4.53 4.65 16.44
CA LEU A 176 -3.26 5.01 15.82
C LEU A 176 -2.68 6.27 16.43
N LEU A 177 -3.50 7.29 16.72
CA LEU A 177 -3.08 8.49 17.44
C LEU A 177 -2.46 8.15 18.80
N LYS A 178 -3.05 7.20 19.52
CA LYS A 178 -2.51 6.70 20.79
C LYS A 178 -1.19 5.93 20.63
N PHE A 179 -1.02 5.23 19.51
CA PHE A 179 0.16 4.40 19.24
C PHE A 179 1.35 5.25 18.77
N LEU A 180 1.15 6.10 17.75
CA LEU A 180 2.21 6.92 17.17
C LEU A 180 2.52 8.12 18.07
N GLY A 181 1.49 8.78 18.62
CA GLY A 181 1.61 10.07 19.27
C GLY A 181 1.17 11.23 18.36
N PRO A 182 0.65 12.33 18.93
CA PRO A 182 0.16 13.48 18.18
C PRO A 182 1.23 14.18 17.34
N GLU A 183 2.50 14.10 17.73
CA GLU A 183 3.64 14.72 17.04
C GLU A 183 3.92 14.11 15.65
N TYR A 184 3.48 12.87 15.42
CA TYR A 184 3.61 12.18 14.13
C TYR A 184 2.39 12.36 13.21
N LEU A 185 1.31 12.93 13.74
CA LEU A 185 0.04 13.12 13.03
C LEU A 185 -0.39 14.59 13.11
N PRO A 186 0.43 15.54 12.64
CA PRO A 186 0.12 16.98 12.67
C PRO A 186 -1.14 17.31 11.87
#